data_AF-A0A2D4HE64-F1
#
_entry.id   AF-A0A2D4HE64-F1
#
_cell.length_a   1.000
_cell.length_b   1.000
_cell.length_c   1.000
_cell.angle_alpha   90.00
_cell.angle_beta   90.00
_cell.angle_gamma   90.00
#
_symmetry.space_group_name_H-M   'P 1'
#
loop_
_entity.id
_entity.type
_entity.pdbx_description
1 polymer ?
#
loop_
_entity_poly.entity_id
_entity_poly.type
_entity_poly.pdbx_seq_one_letter_code
_entity_poly.pdbx_strand_id
1 'polypeptide(L)'
;MATIVGKVVAFHDCFVQDTPFNIAQPIYILGPKTGISVTLPADSELIIEWCACYPRTVVIVTVDGIFHTSNGFLNIVELKFPPSLIPSTMIHKVKNVGIVFPNVYILIENSLYLASIGQVINIGELYFPHVDFIGIEAATWCSEAYPYFTVTFYHERDYSELPDYRTQVALSQG
;
A
#
# COMPACT_ATOMS: atom_id res chain seq x y z
N MET A 1 -33.22 5.32 -20.64
CA MET A 1 -33.16 4.55 -19.38
C MET A 1 -32.69 3.15 -19.76
N ALA A 2 -31.44 2.79 -19.44
CA ALA A 2 -30.89 1.48 -19.79
C ALA A 2 -31.00 0.56 -18.57
N THR A 3 -31.49 -0.65 -18.77
CA THR A 3 -31.63 -1.67 -17.72
C THR A 3 -30.56 -2.73 -17.95
N ILE A 4 -29.64 -2.89 -17.01
CA ILE A 4 -28.56 -3.89 -17.08
C ILE A 4 -29.09 -5.20 -16.51
N VAL A 5 -28.92 -6.30 -17.25
CA VAL A 5 -29.30 -7.66 -16.81
C VAL A 5 -28.11 -8.60 -17.04
N GLY A 6 -27.51 -9.08 -15.96
CA GLY A 6 -26.33 -9.95 -15.95
C GLY A 6 -25.70 -10.09 -14.55
N LYS A 7 -24.73 -10.99 -14.37
CA LYS A 7 -23.97 -11.18 -13.11
C LYS A 7 -23.47 -9.83 -12.58
N VAL A 8 -23.44 -9.66 -11.26
CA VAL A 8 -22.90 -8.47 -10.59
C VAL A 8 -21.45 -8.29 -11.05
N VAL A 9 -21.25 -7.41 -12.02
CA VAL A 9 -19.95 -6.84 -12.34
C VAL A 9 -19.93 -5.54 -11.59
N ALA A 10 -19.03 -5.40 -10.62
CA ALA A 10 -18.74 -4.09 -10.05
C ALA A 10 -18.08 -3.27 -11.16
N PHE A 11 -18.89 -2.56 -11.95
CA PHE A 11 -18.38 -1.39 -12.63
C PHE A 11 -18.07 -0.39 -11.52
N HIS A 12 -16.80 -0.21 -11.20
CA HIS A 12 -16.36 1.07 -10.68
C HIS A 12 -16.67 2.06 -11.80
N ASP A 13 -17.89 2.62 -11.77
CA ASP A 13 -18.19 3.86 -12.46
C ASP A 13 -17.24 4.87 -11.84
N CYS A 14 -16.07 4.98 -12.45
CA CYS A 14 -15.11 6.01 -12.18
C CYS A 14 -15.84 7.30 -12.53
N PHE A 15 -16.41 7.96 -11.54
CA PHE A 15 -16.36 9.42 -11.50
C PHE A 15 -14.87 9.75 -11.53
N VAL A 16 -14.29 9.76 -12.73
CA VAL A 16 -12.99 10.36 -12.99
C VAL A 16 -13.25 11.84 -12.79
N GLN A 17 -13.13 12.28 -11.54
CA GLN A 17 -12.90 13.67 -11.27
C GLN A 17 -11.76 14.09 -12.20
N ASP A 18 -11.90 15.22 -12.91
CA ASP A 18 -10.84 15.78 -13.75
C ASP A 18 -9.66 16.18 -12.84
N THR A 19 -8.89 15.18 -12.42
CA THR A 19 -7.70 15.31 -11.61
C THR A 19 -6.50 15.19 -12.53
N PRO A 20 -5.59 16.18 -12.53
CA PRO A 20 -4.36 16.07 -13.29
C PRO A 20 -3.57 14.87 -12.78
N PHE A 21 -3.01 14.08 -13.71
CA PHE A 21 -2.19 12.91 -13.38
C PHE A 21 -0.91 12.89 -14.22
N ASN A 22 0.15 12.32 -13.66
CA ASN A 22 1.44 12.24 -14.34
C ASN A 22 1.58 10.91 -15.09
N ILE A 23 1.91 11.00 -16.37
CA ILE A 23 2.02 9.85 -17.28
C ILE A 23 3.44 9.27 -17.35
N ALA A 24 4.46 10.13 -17.33
CA ALA A 24 5.86 9.72 -17.43
C ALA A 24 6.45 9.56 -16.02
N GLN A 25 6.93 8.36 -15.71
CA GLN A 25 7.53 8.08 -14.40
C GLN A 25 8.80 7.21 -14.54
N PRO A 26 9.82 7.45 -13.69
CA PRO A 26 10.93 6.53 -13.55
C PRO A 26 10.46 5.17 -13.04
N ILE A 27 11.14 4.10 -13.46
CA ILE A 27 10.92 2.77 -12.91
C ILE A 27 11.64 2.70 -11.57
N TYR A 28 10.89 2.49 -10.49
CA TYR A 28 11.44 2.29 -9.15
C TYR A 28 11.46 0.82 -8.78
N ILE A 29 12.62 0.35 -8.33
CA ILE A 29 12.76 -0.95 -7.69
C ILE A 29 12.65 -0.70 -6.18
N LEU A 30 11.50 -1.08 -5.63
CA LEU A 30 11.24 -1.01 -4.20
C LEU A 30 11.84 -2.23 -3.50
N GLY A 31 12.31 -2.03 -2.27
CA GLY A 31 12.97 -3.07 -1.49
C GLY A 31 14.35 -3.47 -2.03
N PRO A 32 15.06 -4.37 -1.32
CA PRO A 32 16.33 -4.93 -1.78
C PRO A 32 16.16 -5.75 -3.07
N LYS A 33 17.25 -5.89 -3.84
CA LYS A 33 17.28 -6.69 -5.08
C LYS A 33 17.08 -8.20 -4.83
N THR A 34 17.46 -8.67 -3.65
CA THR A 34 17.36 -10.07 -3.24
C THR A 34 16.74 -10.14 -1.86
N GLY A 35 16.10 -11.25 -1.55
CA GLY A 35 15.42 -11.44 -0.28
C GLY A 35 14.36 -12.52 -0.36
N ILE A 36 13.46 -12.49 0.62
CA ILE A 36 12.32 -13.39 0.70
C ILE A 36 11.07 -12.75 0.10
N SER A 37 10.16 -13.60 -0.35
CA SER A 37 8.81 -13.22 -0.74
C SER A 37 7.91 -13.13 0.48
N VAL A 38 7.08 -12.11 0.49
CA VAL A 38 6.01 -11.91 1.47
C VAL A 38 4.70 -11.96 0.69
N THR A 39 3.67 -12.54 1.28
CA THR A 39 2.48 -12.99 0.55
C THR A 39 1.23 -12.86 1.41
N LEU A 40 0.08 -12.94 0.75
CA LEU A 40 -1.19 -13.14 1.43
C LEU A 40 -1.27 -14.53 2.09
N PRO A 41 -2.14 -14.70 3.10
CA PRO A 41 -2.55 -16.02 3.56
C PRO A 41 -3.10 -16.85 2.40
N ALA A 42 -2.96 -18.18 2.51
CA ALA A 42 -3.57 -19.11 1.55
C ALA A 42 -5.08 -18.83 1.40
N ASP A 43 -5.59 -19.02 0.18
CA ASP A 43 -6.99 -18.83 -0.19
C ASP A 43 -7.54 -17.39 -0.04
N SER A 44 -6.67 -16.40 0.16
CA SER A 44 -7.08 -14.99 0.18
C SER A 44 -7.36 -14.46 -1.23
N GLU A 45 -8.31 -13.54 -1.33
CA GLU A 45 -8.46 -12.71 -2.52
C GLU A 45 -7.25 -11.79 -2.68
N LEU A 46 -6.82 -11.55 -3.93
CA LEU A 46 -5.72 -10.63 -4.22
C LEU A 46 -6.06 -9.20 -3.79
N ILE A 47 -5.05 -8.45 -3.37
CA ILE A 47 -5.19 -7.01 -3.06
C ILE A 47 -4.56 -6.23 -4.21
N ILE A 48 -5.28 -5.24 -4.75
CA ILE A 48 -4.76 -4.31 -5.76
C ILE A 48 -4.93 -2.90 -5.23
N GLU A 49 -3.82 -2.16 -5.19
CA GLU A 49 -3.80 -0.77 -4.75
C GLU A 49 -3.18 0.11 -5.84
N TRP A 50 -3.96 1.10 -6.30
CA TRP A 50 -3.56 2.06 -7.34
C TRP A 50 -3.09 3.36 -6.73
N CYS A 51 -2.05 3.97 -7.31
CA CYS A 51 -1.68 5.32 -6.92
C CYS A 51 -2.54 6.36 -7.65
N ALA A 52 -3.34 7.13 -6.91
CA ALA A 52 -4.31 8.07 -7.50
C ALA A 52 -3.69 9.09 -8.48
N CYS A 53 -2.56 9.73 -8.14
CA CYS A 53 -1.93 10.73 -9.02
C CYS A 53 -1.03 10.13 -10.10
N TYR A 54 -0.79 8.83 -9.99
CA TYR A 54 0.19 8.11 -10.77
C TYR A 54 -0.44 6.80 -11.21
N PRO A 55 -1.43 6.84 -12.12
CA PRO A 55 -2.27 5.69 -12.45
C PRO A 55 -1.52 4.56 -13.17
N ARG A 56 -0.25 4.75 -13.52
CA ARG A 56 0.62 3.68 -14.02
C ARG A 56 1.36 2.94 -12.90
N THR A 57 1.19 3.38 -11.66
CA THR A 57 1.79 2.81 -10.47
C THR A 57 0.76 1.99 -9.70
N VAL A 58 1.04 0.70 -9.52
CA VAL A 58 0.16 -0.29 -8.89
C VAL A 58 0.97 -1.24 -8.03
N VAL A 59 0.40 -1.60 -6.88
CA VAL A 59 0.86 -2.73 -6.06
C VAL A 59 -0.18 -3.84 -6.11
N ILE A 60 0.29 -5.06 -6.32
CA ILE A 60 -0.53 -6.27 -6.33
C ILE A 60 0.02 -7.18 -5.24
N VAL A 61 -0.82 -7.61 -4.31
CA VAL A 61 -0.47 -8.58 -3.28
C VAL A 61 -1.20 -9.89 -3.62
N THR A 62 -0.45 -10.97 -3.70
CA THR A 62 -0.97 -12.31 -4.01
C THR A 62 -0.47 -13.33 -2.99
N VAL A 63 -0.92 -14.57 -3.14
CA VAL A 63 -0.40 -15.73 -2.39
C VAL A 63 1.03 -16.13 -2.81
N ASP A 64 1.56 -15.55 -3.89
CA ASP A 64 2.89 -15.83 -4.43
C ASP A 64 3.90 -14.71 -4.17
N GLY A 65 3.43 -13.47 -3.97
CA GLY A 65 4.32 -12.33 -3.72
C GLY A 65 3.61 -10.98 -3.65
N ILE A 66 4.41 -9.95 -3.40
CA ILE A 66 4.02 -8.55 -3.60
C ILE A 66 4.70 -8.06 -4.87
N PHE A 67 3.92 -7.55 -5.81
CA PHE A 67 4.41 -7.08 -7.10
C PHE A 67 4.11 -5.60 -7.26
N HIS A 68 5.05 -4.88 -7.85
CA HIS A 68 4.96 -3.46 -8.10
C HIS A 68 5.23 -3.18 -9.58
N THR A 69 4.43 -2.29 -10.15
CA THR A 69 4.69 -1.67 -11.45
C THR A 69 4.56 -0.16 -11.30
N SER A 70 5.34 0.58 -12.07
CA SER A 70 5.29 2.07 -12.16
C SER A 70 5.09 2.54 -13.61
N ASN A 71 4.86 1.60 -14.54
CA ASN A 71 4.75 1.89 -15.96
C ASN A 71 3.59 1.13 -16.63
N GLY A 72 2.51 0.86 -15.88
CA GLY A 72 1.28 0.28 -16.42
C GLY A 72 1.47 -1.17 -16.86
N PHE A 73 2.09 -1.99 -16.01
CA PHE A 73 2.32 -3.43 -16.21
C PHE A 73 3.28 -3.79 -17.36
N LEU A 74 3.92 -2.81 -18.00
CA LEU A 74 4.98 -3.09 -18.98
C LEU A 74 6.18 -3.76 -18.31
N ASN A 75 6.51 -3.34 -17.09
CA ASN A 75 7.45 -4.03 -16.21
C ASN A 75 6.79 -4.27 -14.86
N ILE A 76 6.93 -5.50 -14.36
CA ILE A 76 6.46 -5.92 -13.05
C ILE A 76 7.67 -6.43 -12.28
N VAL A 77 7.88 -5.88 -11.08
CA VAL A 77 8.99 -6.25 -10.20
C VAL A 77 8.41 -6.77 -8.90
N GLU A 78 8.89 -7.91 -8.45
CA GLU A 78 8.53 -8.43 -7.13
C GLU A 78 9.26 -7.65 -6.04
N LEU A 79 8.51 -7.16 -5.05
CA LEU A 79 9.05 -6.54 -3.85
C LEU A 79 9.60 -7.64 -2.92
N LYS A 80 10.92 -7.61 -2.71
CA LYS A 80 11.60 -8.52 -1.79
C LYS A 80 11.78 -7.90 -0.42
N PHE A 81 11.91 -8.74 0.59
CA PHE A 81 12.17 -8.34 1.97
C PHE A 81 13.49 -8.93 2.47
N PRO A 82 14.28 -8.22 3.30
CA PRO A 82 15.43 -8.82 3.96
C PRO A 82 15.00 -10.02 4.82
N PRO A 83 15.70 -11.18 4.76
CA PRO A 83 15.28 -12.39 5.46
C PRO A 83 15.15 -12.25 6.99
N SER A 84 15.92 -11.33 7.61
CA SER A 84 15.89 -11.08 9.05
C SER A 84 14.85 -10.05 9.49
N LEU A 85 14.18 -9.38 8.54
CA LEU A 85 13.25 -8.29 8.84
C LEU A 85 11.87 -8.82 9.29
N ILE A 86 11.45 -9.96 8.74
CA ILE A 86 10.13 -10.54 9.00
C ILE A 86 10.31 -11.98 9.47
N PRO A 87 9.78 -12.35 10.66
CA PRO A 87 9.75 -13.73 11.12
C PRO A 87 9.06 -14.65 10.11
N SER A 88 9.55 -15.88 9.94
CA SER A 88 8.97 -16.86 9.01
C SER A 88 7.49 -17.15 9.26
N THR A 89 7.01 -16.98 10.49
CA THR A 89 5.60 -17.14 10.88
C THR A 89 4.69 -16.01 10.37
N MET A 90 5.25 -14.91 9.87
CA MET A 90 4.52 -13.71 9.41
C MET A 90 4.58 -13.51 7.89
N ILE A 91 5.46 -14.22 7.16
CA ILE A 91 5.69 -13.97 5.73
C ILE A 91 4.46 -14.22 4.84
N HIS A 92 3.47 -14.97 5.33
CA HIS A 92 2.21 -15.27 4.64
C HIS A 92 1.01 -14.55 5.27
N LYS A 93 1.22 -13.37 5.87
CA LYS A 93 0.21 -12.68 6.68
C LYS A 93 0.01 -11.22 6.31
N VAL A 94 0.19 -10.87 5.03
CA VAL A 94 -0.18 -9.53 4.57
C VAL A 94 -1.69 -9.33 4.75
N LYS A 95 -2.09 -8.23 5.39
CA LYS A 95 -3.50 -7.88 5.60
C LYS A 95 -3.97 -6.70 4.76
N ASN A 96 -3.10 -5.71 4.57
CA ASN A 96 -3.45 -4.45 3.91
C ASN A 96 -2.20 -3.79 3.34
N VAL A 97 -2.37 -2.98 2.29
CA VAL A 97 -1.32 -2.14 1.70
C VAL A 97 -1.87 -0.75 1.38
N GLY A 98 -1.00 0.25 1.44
CA GLY A 98 -1.32 1.61 0.98
C GLY A 98 -0.16 2.18 0.18
N ILE A 99 -0.46 2.96 -0.87
CA ILE A 99 0.56 3.52 -1.73
C ILE A 99 0.62 5.06 -1.61
N VAL A 100 1.82 5.57 -1.32
CA VAL A 100 2.15 6.99 -1.43
C VAL A 100 3.44 7.08 -2.20
N PHE A 101 3.31 7.40 -3.48
CA PHE A 101 4.39 7.28 -4.43
C PHE A 101 5.73 7.91 -3.96
N PRO A 102 6.87 7.21 -4.14
CA PRO A 102 7.01 5.84 -4.66
C PRO A 102 6.87 4.77 -3.57
N ASN A 103 6.56 5.16 -2.34
CA ASN A 103 6.57 4.31 -1.17
C ASN A 103 5.30 3.45 -1.06
N VAL A 104 5.47 2.26 -0.50
CA VAL A 104 4.39 1.32 -0.22
C VAL A 104 4.42 0.97 1.26
N TYR A 105 3.29 1.20 1.93
CA TYR A 105 3.05 0.81 3.31
C TYR A 105 2.41 -0.56 3.32
N ILE A 106 2.90 -1.46 4.16
CA ILE A 106 2.52 -2.87 4.15
C ILE A 106 2.24 -3.29 5.58
N LEU A 107 1.01 -3.74 5.83
CA LEU A 107 0.59 -4.31 7.09
C LEU A 107 0.74 -5.83 7.02
N ILE A 108 1.64 -6.37 7.84
CA ILE A 108 1.87 -7.81 7.96
C ILE A 108 1.51 -8.22 9.38
N GLU A 109 0.48 -9.04 9.51
CA GLU A 109 -0.17 -9.35 10.78
C GLU A 109 -0.59 -8.04 11.49
N ASN A 110 0.17 -7.57 12.49
CA ASN A 110 -0.10 -6.34 13.24
C ASN A 110 1.07 -5.33 13.15
N SER A 111 2.08 -5.64 12.32
CA SER A 111 3.30 -4.85 12.19
C SER A 111 3.33 -4.08 10.87
N LEU A 112 3.79 -2.83 10.94
CA LEU A 112 3.80 -1.90 9.82
C LEU A 112 5.19 -1.76 9.19
N TYR A 113 5.27 -1.96 7.88
CA TYR A 113 6.49 -1.87 7.09
C TYR A 113 6.39 -0.80 6.02
N LEU A 114 7.52 -0.18 5.71
CA LEU A 114 7.68 0.79 4.63
C LEU A 114 8.65 0.22 3.60
N ALA A 115 8.15 0.00 2.39
CA ALA A 115 8.97 -0.27 1.23
C ALA A 115 9.24 1.04 0.47
N SER A 116 10.52 1.32 0.28
CA SER A 116 11.04 2.46 -0.48
C SER A 116 12.07 1.98 -1.49
N ILE A 117 12.65 2.88 -2.26
CA ILE A 117 13.68 2.56 -3.26
C ILE A 117 14.83 1.81 -2.58
N GLY A 118 15.07 0.57 -2.99
CA GLY A 118 16.20 -0.23 -2.53
C GLY A 118 16.10 -0.80 -1.10
N GLN A 119 15.05 -0.50 -0.34
CA GLN A 119 14.96 -0.89 1.07
C GLN A 119 13.54 -1.17 1.56
N VAL A 120 13.45 -2.01 2.59
CA VAL A 120 12.25 -2.17 3.41
C VAL A 120 12.65 -2.05 4.88
N ILE A 121 11.88 -1.28 5.65
CA ILE A 121 12.09 -1.09 7.09
C ILE A 121 10.80 -1.34 7.86
N ASN A 122 10.91 -1.79 9.12
CA ASN A 122 9.78 -1.92 10.04
C ASN A 122 9.56 -0.56 10.73
N ILE A 123 8.62 0.23 10.21
CA ILE A 123 8.31 1.56 10.77
C ILE A 123 7.41 1.48 12.00
N GLY A 124 6.66 0.38 12.15
CA GLY A 124 5.87 0.11 13.35
C GLY A 124 6.78 0.04 14.57
N GLU A 125 7.79 -0.82 14.55
CA GLU A 125 8.74 -0.94 15.66
C GLU A 125 9.61 0.31 15.84
N LEU A 126 9.99 0.99 14.75
CA LEU A 126 10.89 2.14 14.80
C LEU A 126 10.25 3.39 15.42
N TYR A 127 8.98 3.67 15.10
CA TYR A 127 8.31 4.91 15.49
C TYR A 127 7.14 4.69 16.45
N PHE A 128 6.56 3.49 16.50
CA PHE A 128 5.37 3.13 17.27
C PHE A 128 5.54 1.77 17.98
N PRO A 129 6.59 1.61 18.82
CA PRO A 129 6.88 0.33 19.45
C PRO A 129 5.68 -0.14 20.28
N HIS A 130 5.43 -1.45 20.24
CA HIS A 130 4.32 -2.11 20.96
C HIS A 130 2.91 -1.67 20.54
N VAL A 131 2.75 -1.09 19.35
CA VAL A 131 1.43 -0.77 18.78
C VAL A 131 1.01 -1.86 17.80
N ASP A 132 -0.20 -2.39 18.00
CA ASP A 132 -0.81 -3.36 17.11
C ASP A 132 -1.68 -2.67 16.06
N PHE A 133 -1.21 -2.64 14.82
CA PHE A 133 -1.91 -2.03 13.71
C PHE A 133 -2.95 -2.99 13.10
N ILE A 134 -4.12 -2.47 12.76
CA ILE A 134 -5.25 -3.23 12.19
C ILE A 134 -5.62 -2.77 10.78
N GLY A 135 -5.10 -1.65 10.30
CA GLY A 135 -5.42 -1.15 8.97
C GLY A 135 -4.55 0.01 8.49
N ILE A 136 -4.57 0.21 7.18
CA ILE A 136 -3.94 1.31 6.46
C ILE A 136 -5.01 1.96 5.58
N GLU A 137 -5.01 3.29 5.52
CA GLU A 137 -5.73 4.05 4.51
C GLU A 137 -4.81 5.12 3.94
N ALA A 138 -4.62 5.11 2.62
CA ALA A 138 -3.85 6.13 1.91
C ALA A 138 -4.81 7.02 1.11
N ALA A 139 -4.75 8.32 1.35
CA ALA A 139 -5.50 9.32 0.61
C ALA A 139 -4.53 10.26 -0.09
N THR A 140 -4.79 10.52 -1.37
CA THR A 140 -3.91 11.37 -2.19
C THR A 140 -4.74 12.43 -2.90
N TRP A 141 -4.24 13.67 -2.89
CA TRP A 141 -4.77 14.79 -3.64
C TRP A 141 -3.81 15.22 -4.75
N CYS A 142 -4.28 15.15 -5.99
CA CYS A 142 -3.46 15.40 -7.18
C CYS A 142 -3.56 16.86 -7.63
N SER A 143 -2.93 17.77 -6.89
CA SER A 143 -2.84 19.16 -7.34
C SER A 143 -1.80 19.30 -8.45
N GLU A 144 -1.98 20.26 -9.36
CA GLU A 144 -1.07 20.52 -10.49
C GLU A 144 0.33 20.97 -10.04
N ALA A 145 0.45 21.57 -8.84
CA ALA A 145 1.72 22.11 -8.33
C ALA A 145 2.44 21.11 -7.41
N TYR A 146 1.72 20.54 -6.45
CA TYR A 146 2.27 19.61 -5.45
C TYR A 146 1.22 18.58 -5.03
N PRO A 147 1.43 17.29 -5.29
CA PRO A 147 0.52 16.29 -4.76
C PRO A 147 0.64 16.24 -3.23
N TYR A 148 -0.52 16.18 -2.55
CA TYR A 148 -0.60 16.05 -1.10
C TYR A 148 -1.04 14.64 -0.73
N PHE A 149 -0.37 14.02 0.24
CA PHE A 149 -0.62 12.64 0.62
C PHE A 149 -0.87 12.56 2.13
N THR A 150 -1.87 11.78 2.51
CA THR A 150 -2.11 11.41 3.91
C THR A 150 -2.13 9.90 4.00
N VAL A 151 -1.40 9.36 4.98
CA VAL A 151 -1.53 7.95 5.35
C VAL A 151 -2.06 7.89 6.77
N THR A 152 -3.17 7.19 6.94
CA THR A 152 -3.78 6.92 8.23
C THR A 152 -3.52 5.47 8.59
N PHE A 153 -3.00 5.26 9.80
CA PHE A 153 -2.83 3.94 10.38
C PHE A 153 -3.84 3.74 11.49
N TYR A 154 -4.53 2.60 11.45
CA TYR A 154 -5.50 2.18 12.45
C TYR A 154 -4.82 1.20 13.41
N HIS A 155 -5.04 1.35 14.71
CA HIS A 155 -4.49 0.46 15.74
C HIS A 155 -5.53 0.17 16.83
N GLU A 156 -5.41 -0.97 17.51
CA GLU A 156 -6.16 -1.22 18.75
C GLU A 156 -5.43 -0.54 19.93
N ARG A 157 -6.15 0.22 20.76
CA ARG A 157 -5.68 0.66 22.08
C ARG A 157 -6.79 0.49 23.11
N ASP A 158 -6.38 0.26 24.35
CA ASP A 158 -7.25 0.14 25.51
C ASP A 158 -8.16 1.38 25.66
N TYR A 159 -9.47 1.14 25.71
CA TYR A 159 -10.57 2.08 25.50
C TYR A 159 -10.75 3.16 26.58
N SER A 160 -9.82 3.32 27.53
CA SER A 160 -10.03 4.15 28.73
C SER A 160 -9.51 5.58 28.66
N GLU A 161 -8.67 5.95 27.68
CA GLU A 161 -7.91 7.22 27.81
C GLU A 161 -8.14 8.33 26.76
N LEU A 162 -8.57 8.12 25.50
CA LEU A 162 -8.73 9.26 24.56
C LEU A 162 -9.77 9.02 23.43
N PRO A 163 -10.36 10.09 22.86
CA PRO A 163 -11.46 10.02 21.89
C PRO A 163 -11.04 9.90 20.40
N ASP A 164 -9.77 9.62 20.08
CA ASP A 164 -9.34 9.51 18.68
C ASP A 164 -8.50 8.25 18.40
N TYR A 165 -8.98 7.44 17.46
CA TYR A 165 -8.53 6.09 17.12
C TYR A 165 -7.59 6.06 15.91
N ARG A 166 -7.08 7.24 15.51
CA ARG A 166 -6.37 7.46 14.25
C ARG A 166 -4.99 8.04 14.51
N THR A 167 -3.96 7.39 13.98
CA THR A 167 -2.68 8.06 13.77
C THR A 167 -2.60 8.51 12.31
N GLN A 168 -2.63 9.82 12.08
CA GLN A 168 -2.47 10.40 10.74
C GLN A 168 -1.04 10.91 10.58
N VAL A 169 -0.36 10.44 9.54
CA VAL A 169 0.90 11.04 9.08
C VAL A 169 0.62 11.77 7.77
N ALA A 170 0.63 13.10 7.83
CA ALA A 170 0.60 13.96 6.65
C ALA A 170 2.01 14.07 6.07
N LEU A 171 2.18 13.66 4.82
CA LEU A 171 3.45 13.79 4.10
C LEU A 171 3.26 14.79 2.96
N SER A 172 3.81 16.00 3.12
CA SER A 172 3.97 16.94 2.02
C SER A 172 5.29 16.65 1.32
N GLN A 173 5.27 16.30 0.04
CA GLN A 173 6.48 16.36 -0.79
C GLN A 173 6.65 17.82 -1.26
N GLY A 174 7.78 18.44 -0.90
CA GLY A 174 8.20 19.76 -1.37
C GLY A 174 9.19 19.68 -2.52
#